data_AF-A0A359E785-F1
#
_entry.id   AF-A0A359E785-F1
#
_cell.length_a   1.000
_cell.length_b   1.000
_cell.length_c   1.000
_cell.angle_alpha   90.00
_cell.angle_beta   90.00
_cell.angle_gamma   90.00
#
_symmetry.space_group_name_H-M   'P 1'
#
loop_
_entity.id
_entity.type
_entity.pdbx_description
1 polymer ?
#
loop_
_entity_poly.entity_id
_entity_poly.type
_entity_poly.pdbx_seq_one_letter_code
_entity_poly.pdbx_strand_id
1 'polypeptide(L)'
;GSAFKGMLDTTNPLAFGMKEQIYSLKFGDDGLVPNTDFQTVGYYVKDADDVLASGYASDENKEKAAGMAFAAVENMGSGKVVFLLDNTQYRMFWVGPSRMVQNAVMLLPGM
;
A
#
# COMPACT_ATOMS: atom_id res chain seq x y z
N GLY A 1 14.47 -1.41 7.31
CA GLY A 1 13.37 -1.30 6.34
C GLY A 1 13.88 -1.78 5.01
N SER A 2 13.02 -2.48 4.26
CA SER A 2 13.38 -3.13 3.00
C SER A 2 12.38 -2.73 1.93
N ALA A 3 12.81 -2.76 0.67
CA ALA A 3 11.97 -2.37 -0.46
C ALA A 3 11.16 -3.58 -0.93
N PHE A 4 9.84 -3.48 -0.86
CA PHE A 4 8.90 -4.51 -1.28
C PHE A 4 8.21 -4.09 -2.56
N LYS A 5 7.96 -5.04 -3.46
CA LYS A 5 7.16 -4.83 -4.66
C LYS A 5 5.69 -4.76 -4.28
N GLY A 6 5.04 -3.68 -4.69
CA GLY A 6 3.62 -3.45 -4.47
C GLY A 6 2.86 -3.34 -5.80
N MET A 7 1.62 -3.81 -5.77
CA MET A 7 0.62 -3.66 -6.81
C MET A 7 -0.45 -2.68 -6.34
N LEU A 8 -0.89 -1.78 -7.23
CA LEU A 8 -1.93 -0.79 -6.98
C LEU A 8 -3.13 -1.00 -7.89
N ASP A 9 -4.33 -0.91 -7.32
CA ASP A 9 -5.56 -0.71 -8.09
C ASP A 9 -5.67 0.77 -8.50
N THR A 10 -5.19 1.08 -9.70
CA THR A 10 -5.21 2.45 -10.25
C THR A 10 -6.60 2.93 -10.67
N THR A 11 -7.62 2.07 -10.62
CA THR A 11 -9.02 2.49 -10.78
C THR A 11 -9.54 3.16 -9.51
N ASN A 12 -8.92 2.88 -8.36
CA ASN A 12 -9.24 3.57 -7.12
C ASN A 12 -8.61 4.98 -7.11
N PRO A 13 -9.38 6.03 -6.78
CA PRO A 13 -8.91 7.41 -6.74
C PRO A 13 -7.74 7.66 -5.79
N LEU A 14 -7.60 6.85 -4.74
CA LEU A 14 -6.43 6.91 -3.85
C LEU A 14 -5.11 6.65 -4.60
N ALA A 15 -5.12 5.83 -5.65
CA ALA A 15 -3.96 5.53 -6.50
C ALA A 15 -3.92 6.32 -7.82
N PHE A 16 -4.77 7.36 -7.98
CA PHE A 16 -4.86 8.13 -9.22
C PHE A 16 -3.50 8.69 -9.68
N GLY A 17 -3.16 8.39 -10.94
CA GLY A 17 -1.94 8.81 -11.62
C GLY A 17 -0.65 8.15 -11.09
N MET A 18 -0.75 7.12 -10.27
CA MET A 18 0.37 6.25 -9.91
C MET A 18 0.53 5.12 -10.94
N LYS A 19 1.68 4.45 -10.92
CA LYS A 19 1.88 3.21 -11.71
C LYS A 19 1.22 2.04 -10.98
N GLU A 20 0.77 1.05 -11.75
CA GLU A 20 0.23 -0.19 -11.19
C GLU A 20 1.26 -0.92 -10.32
N GLN A 21 2.53 -0.91 -10.73
CA GLN A 21 3.63 -1.47 -9.95
C GLN A 21 4.44 -0.35 -9.30
N ILE A 22 4.65 -0.47 -7.99
CA ILE A 22 5.46 0.44 -7.19
C ILE A 22 6.41 -0.32 -6.27
N TYR A 23 7.34 0.40 -5.67
CA TYR A 23 8.13 -0.10 -4.55
C TYR A 23 7.74 0.67 -3.29
N SER A 24 7.43 -0.08 -2.23
CA SER A 24 7.12 0.49 -0.91
C SER A 24 8.21 0.11 0.10
N LEU A 25 8.47 1.00 1.06
CA LEU A 25 9.41 0.73 2.14
C LEU A 25 8.67 0.14 3.34
N LYS A 26 8.96 -1.14 3.62
CA LYS A 26 8.39 -1.86 4.75
C LYS A 26 9.34 -1.78 5.94
N PHE A 27 8.83 -1.31 7.09
CA PHE A 27 9.59 -1.16 8.33
C PHE A 27 9.18 -2.14 9.45
N GLY A 28 7.96 -2.68 9.39
CA GLY A 28 7.43 -3.68 10.31
C GLY A 28 6.74 -4.82 9.55
N ASP A 29 6.22 -5.80 10.27
CA ASP A 29 5.58 -7.01 9.74
C ASP A 29 4.05 -6.92 9.65
N ASP A 30 3.45 -5.82 10.12
CA ASP A 30 2.00 -5.58 9.99
C ASP A 30 1.55 -5.59 8.52
N GLY A 31 0.36 -6.14 8.29
CA GLY A 31 -0.30 -6.18 6.99
C GLY A 31 -1.80 -6.33 7.19
N LEU A 32 -2.61 -5.66 6.36
CA LEU A 32 -4.05 -5.87 6.35
C LEU A 32 -4.36 -7.10 5.51
N VAL A 33 -5.14 -8.03 6.07
CA VAL A 33 -5.67 -9.17 5.32
C VAL A 33 -6.75 -8.65 4.37
N PRO A 34 -6.57 -8.73 3.04
CA PRO A 34 -7.58 -8.26 2.09
C PRO A 34 -8.91 -8.97 2.33
N ASN A 35 -10.00 -8.20 2.44
CA ASN A 35 -11.35 -8.71 2.60
C ASN A 35 -12.35 -7.84 1.81
N THR A 36 -13.65 -8.08 2.01
CA THR A 36 -14.73 -7.33 1.34
C THR A 36 -15.20 -6.09 2.09
N ASP A 37 -14.74 -5.86 3.32
CA ASP A 37 -15.19 -4.77 4.18
C ASP A 37 -14.54 -3.44 3.78
N PHE A 38 -13.34 -3.51 3.20
CA PHE A 38 -12.63 -2.35 2.63
C PHE A 38 -12.14 -2.64 1.20
N GLN A 39 -11.99 -1.57 0.42
CA GLN A 39 -11.37 -1.64 -0.89
C GLN A 39 -9.85 -1.70 -0.72
N THR A 40 -9.24 -2.83 -1.09
CA THR A 40 -7.78 -2.95 -1.16
C THR A 40 -7.27 -2.14 -2.34
N VAL A 41 -6.51 -1.08 -2.06
CA VAL A 41 -5.94 -0.20 -3.09
C VAL A 41 -4.49 -0.54 -3.40
N GLY A 42 -3.72 -0.95 -2.39
CA GLY A 42 -2.33 -1.33 -2.54
C GLY A 42 -2.03 -2.59 -1.74
N TYR A 43 -1.41 -3.56 -2.38
CA TYR A 43 -1.01 -4.82 -1.76
C TYR A 43 0.37 -5.26 -2.26
N TYR A 44 1.12 -6.02 -1.46
CA TYR A 44 2.41 -6.54 -1.91
C TYR A 44 2.22 -7.69 -2.89
N VAL A 45 3.20 -7.89 -3.79
CA VAL A 45 3.21 -9.04 -4.71
C VAL A 45 2.94 -10.35 -3.95
N LYS A 46 2.09 -11.21 -4.54
CA LYS A 46 1.57 -12.42 -3.87
C LYS A 46 2.58 -13.57 -3.80
N ASP A 47 3.61 -13.52 -4.63
CA ASP A 47 4.71 -14.47 -4.61
C ASP A 47 5.75 -14.03 -3.56
N ALA A 48 5.89 -14.82 -2.48
CA ALA A 48 6.83 -14.54 -1.40
C ALA A 48 8.29 -14.57 -1.85
N ASP A 49 8.62 -15.30 -2.90
CA ASP A 49 9.99 -15.34 -3.43
C ASP A 49 10.32 -14.10 -4.28
N ASP A 50 9.29 -13.44 -4.84
CA ASP A 50 9.46 -12.24 -5.67
C ASP A 50 9.14 -10.91 -4.96
N VAL A 51 8.53 -10.96 -3.77
CA VAL A 51 8.03 -9.77 -3.06
C VAL A 51 9.13 -8.78 -2.66
N LEU A 52 10.35 -9.27 -2.39
CA LEU A 52 11.48 -8.46 -1.97
C LEU A 52 12.21 -7.88 -3.20
N ALA A 53 12.22 -6.56 -3.33
CA ALA A 53 12.96 -5.88 -4.40
C ALA A 53 14.41 -5.58 -3.99
N SER A 54 14.64 -5.19 -2.73
CA SER A 54 15.97 -4.84 -2.22
C SER A 54 16.00 -4.82 -0.69
N GLY A 55 17.18 -5.07 -0.12
CA GLY A 55 17.40 -5.16 1.32
C GLY A 55 17.31 -6.60 1.83
N TYR A 56 16.89 -6.76 3.08
CA TYR A 56 16.76 -8.05 3.74
C TYR A 56 15.39 -8.21 4.39
N ALA A 57 14.77 -9.37 4.19
CA ALA A 57 13.62 -9.84 4.92
C ALA A 57 13.79 -11.34 5.11
N SER A 58 13.49 -11.87 6.30
CA SER A 58 13.44 -13.32 6.50
C SER A 58 12.36 -13.95 5.63
N ASP A 59 12.49 -15.24 5.36
CA ASP A 59 11.48 -15.99 4.59
C ASP A 59 10.09 -15.88 5.25
N GLU A 60 10.03 -16.02 6.58
CA GLU A 60 8.79 -15.80 7.35
C GLU A 60 8.16 -14.42 7.11
N ASN A 61 8.96 -13.35 7.05
CA ASN A 61 8.44 -12.00 6.84
C ASN A 61 8.04 -11.75 5.38
N LYS A 62 8.70 -12.41 4.42
CA LYS A 62 8.27 -12.37 3.02
C LYS A 62 6.92 -13.07 2.86
N GLU A 63 6.75 -14.26 3.46
CA GLU A 63 5.48 -15.00 3.48
C GLU A 63 4.36 -14.20 4.14
N LYS A 64 4.63 -13.58 5.29
CA LYS A 64 3.66 -12.72 6.00
C LYS A 64 3.23 -11.52 5.17
N ALA A 65 4.13 -10.92 4.40
CA ALA A 65 3.82 -9.73 3.62
C ALA A 65 3.14 -10.07 2.28
N ALA A 66 3.44 -11.22 1.68
CA ALA A 66 2.98 -11.59 0.36
C ALA A 66 1.45 -11.51 0.25
N GLY A 67 0.94 -10.67 -0.65
CA GLY A 67 -0.49 -10.47 -0.86
C GLY A 67 -1.21 -9.64 0.22
N MET A 68 -0.54 -9.22 1.30
CA MET A 68 -1.15 -8.34 2.29
C MET A 68 -1.32 -6.92 1.75
N ALA A 69 -2.43 -6.28 2.15
CA ALA A 69 -2.72 -4.91 1.82
C ALA A 69 -1.91 -3.95 2.71
N PHE A 70 -1.30 -2.94 2.08
CA PHE A 70 -0.65 -1.81 2.76
C PHE A 70 -1.41 -0.50 2.57
N ALA A 71 -2.36 -0.45 1.62
CA ALA A 71 -3.24 0.69 1.40
C ALA A 71 -4.68 0.22 1.15
N ALA A 72 -5.64 0.80 1.87
CA ALA A 72 -7.05 0.46 1.74
C ALA A 72 -7.97 1.67 2.01
N VAL A 73 -9.19 1.60 1.48
CA VAL A 73 -10.24 2.60 1.71
C VAL A 73 -11.52 1.90 2.17
N GLU A 74 -12.07 2.36 3.28
CA GLU A 74 -13.37 1.92 3.81
C GLU A 74 -14.36 3.08 3.78
N ASN A 75 -15.60 2.84 3.35
CA ASN A 75 -16.64 3.85 3.44
C ASN A 75 -17.26 3.81 4.84
N MET A 76 -17.33 4.96 5.51
CA MET A 76 -17.90 5.05 6.87
C MET A 76 -18.84 6.25 6.96
N GLY A 77 -20.14 5.97 6.99
CA GLY A 77 -21.18 7.00 6.93
C GLY A 77 -21.10 7.80 5.62
N SER A 78 -21.01 9.12 5.74
CA SER A 78 -20.79 10.03 4.60
C SER A 78 -19.31 10.28 4.28
N GLY A 79 -18.39 9.65 5.03
CA GLY A 79 -16.94 9.81 4.88
C GLY A 79 -16.26 8.53 4.44
N LYS A 80 -14.93 8.59 4.38
CA LYS A 80 -14.06 7.46 4.05
C LYS A 80 -12.91 7.39 5.05
N VAL A 81 -12.55 6.19 5.46
CA VAL A 81 -11.37 5.90 6.27
C VAL A 81 -10.29 5.37 5.32
N VAL A 82 -9.10 5.94 5.39
CA VAL A 82 -7.96 5.53 4.58
C VAL A 82 -6.92 4.87 5.47
N PHE A 83 -6.59 3.64 5.15
CA PHE A 83 -5.51 2.90 5.81
C PHE A 83 -4.25 3.02 4.97
N LEU A 84 -3.16 3.48 5.58
CA LEU A 84 -1.82 3.50 5.01
C LEU A 84 -0.86 2.91 6.06
N LEU A 85 -0.48 1.65 5.87
CA LEU A 85 0.35 0.93 6.85
C LEU A 85 1.83 1.29 6.70
N ASP A 86 2.29 1.46 5.46
CA ASP A 86 3.63 1.92 5.20
C ASP A 86 3.75 3.43 5.38
N ASN A 87 4.94 3.88 5.80
CA ASN A 87 5.23 5.30 5.89
C ASN A 87 5.39 5.90 4.49
N THR A 88 4.29 6.49 3.98
CA THR A 88 4.24 7.05 2.63
C THR A 88 5.11 8.29 2.42
N GLN A 89 5.53 8.95 3.50
CA GLN A 89 6.32 10.19 3.47
C GLN A 89 7.74 10.00 4.04
N TYR A 90 8.27 8.77 3.99
CA TYR A 90 9.54 8.46 4.63
C TYR A 90 10.70 9.32 4.10
N ARG A 91 11.07 10.35 4.88
CA ARG A 91 12.20 11.26 4.65
C ARG A 91 12.26 11.91 3.26
N MET A 92 11.16 11.95 2.52
CA MET A 92 11.02 12.59 1.19
C MET A 92 11.98 12.11 0.08
N PHE A 93 12.82 11.09 0.30
CA PHE A 93 13.61 10.47 -0.77
C PHE A 93 12.90 9.27 -1.40
N TRP A 94 11.96 8.65 -0.68
CA TRP A 94 11.16 7.53 -1.18
C TRP A 94 9.75 7.98 -1.54
N VAL A 95 9.62 8.54 -2.75
CA VAL A 95 8.38 9.19 -3.21
C VAL A 95 7.32 8.22 -3.75
N GLY A 96 7.60 6.92 -3.82
CA GLY A 96 6.71 5.92 -4.46
C GLY A 96 5.26 6.03 -4.01
N PRO A 97 4.95 5.80 -2.71
CA PRO A 97 3.59 5.90 -2.18
C PRO A 97 3.18 7.31 -1.72
N SER A 98 4.03 8.33 -1.83
CA SER A 98 3.76 9.66 -1.23
C SER A 98 2.52 10.35 -1.81
N ARG A 99 2.20 10.06 -3.08
CA ARG A 99 1.02 10.59 -3.78
C ARG A 99 -0.30 10.14 -3.17
N MET A 100 -0.34 8.97 -2.52
CA MET A 100 -1.56 8.45 -1.88
C MET A 100 -2.12 9.41 -0.82
N VAL A 101 -1.25 10.06 -0.04
CA VAL A 101 -1.70 11.03 0.98
C VAL A 101 -2.36 12.24 0.33
N GLN A 102 -1.81 12.72 -0.79
CA GLN A 102 -2.39 13.84 -1.53
C GLN A 102 -3.75 13.45 -2.10
N ASN A 103 -3.85 12.26 -2.73
CA ASN A 103 -5.10 11.76 -3.29
C ASN A 103 -6.16 11.52 -2.20
N ALA A 104 -5.75 11.05 -1.01
CA ALA A 104 -6.64 10.84 0.12
C ALA A 104 -7.32 12.14 0.58
N VAL A 105 -6.60 13.27 0.58
CA VAL A 105 -7.15 14.56 1.00
C VAL A 105 -7.88 15.27 -0.14
N MET A 106 -7.38 15.18 -1.37
CA MET A 106 -7.83 16.02 -2.47
C MET A 106 -8.89 15.37 -3.37
N LEU A 107 -8.91 14.04 -3.46
CA LEU A 107 -9.78 13.32 -4.41
C LEU A 107 -10.87 12.52 -3.70
N LEU A 108 -10.54 11.84 -2.60
CA LEU A 108 -11.52 10.98 -1.90
C LEU A 108 -12.75 11.70 -1.32
N PRO A 109 -12.67 12.94 -0.79
CA PRO A 109 -13.87 13.61 -0.26
C PRO A 109 -14.90 14.00 -1.32
N GLY A 110 -14.50 14.08 -2.59
CA GLY A 110 -15.37 14.52 -3.69
C GLY A 110 -16.19 13.41 -4.34
N MET A 111 -16.20 12.19 -3.80
CA MET A 111 -16.83 11.01 -4.41
C MET A 111 -17.68 10.17 -3.48
#